data_AF-A0A2A5IST9-F1
#
_entry.id   AF-A0A2A5IST9-F1
#
_cell.length_a   1.000
_cell.length_b   1.000
_cell.length_c   1.000
_cell.angle_alpha   90.00
_cell.angle_beta   90.00
_cell.angle_gamma   90.00
#
_symmetry.space_group_name_H-M   'P 1'
#
loop_
_entity.id
_entity.type
_entity.pdbx_description
1 polymer ?
#
loop_
_entity_poly.entity_id
_entity_poly.type
_entity_poly.pdbx_seq_one_letter_code
_entity_poly.pdbx_strand_id
1 'polypeptide(L)' 'MTNSKSDDRRQFLLNELKRIGYKPNENESLANKSLYDLEMLVITAKCERGNDIETYNVRMEIEEEAE' A
#
# COMPACT_ATOMS: atom_id res chain seq x y z
N MET A 1 17.71 -19.06 15.12
CA MET A 1 16.46 -18.78 14.39
C MET A 1 16.85 -18.17 13.06
N THR A 2 16.80 -18.93 11.97
CA THR A 2 17.03 -18.38 10.63
C THR A 2 15.76 -17.67 10.21
N ASN A 3 15.69 -16.36 10.42
CA ASN A 3 14.62 -15.56 9.85
C ASN A 3 14.83 -15.58 8.33
N SER A 4 13.88 -16.14 7.59
CA SER A 4 14.02 -16.22 6.14
C SER A 4 13.72 -14.84 5.55
N LYS A 5 14.38 -14.47 4.45
CA LYS A 5 14.11 -13.20 3.73
C LYS A 5 12.63 -13.04 3.37
N SER A 6 11.92 -14.16 3.19
CA SER A 6 10.48 -14.21 2.95
C SER A 6 9.68 -13.73 4.17
N ASP A 7 10.08 -14.12 5.38
CA ASP A 7 9.41 -13.73 6.63
C ASP A 7 9.62 -12.25 6.93
N ASP A 8 10.84 -11.75 6.72
CA ASP A 8 11.14 -10.32 6.84
C ASP A 8 10.29 -9.48 5.86
N ARG A 9 10.19 -9.95 4.60
CA ARG A 9 9.38 -9.28 3.58
C ARG A 9 7.90 -9.29 3.95
N ARG A 10 7.37 -10.41 4.45
CA ARG A 10 5.98 -10.51 4.91
C ARG A 10 5.72 -9.54 6.05
N GLN A 11 6.58 -9.50 7.07
CA GLN A 11 6.42 -8.60 8.21
C GLN A 11 6.44 -7.13 7.77
N PHE A 12 7.34 -6.77 6.84
CA PHE A 12 7.38 -5.46 6.24
C PHE A 12 6.06 -5.09 5.55
N LEU A 13 5.50 -5.97 4.73
CA LEU A 13 4.25 -5.72 4.01
C LEU A 13 3.05 -5.54 4.94
N LEU A 14 2.95 -6.37 5.99
CA LEU A 14 1.91 -6.22 7.02
C LEU A 14 2.02 -4.90 7.77
N ASN A 15 3.25 -4.47 8.08
CA ASN A 15 3.50 -3.17 8.71
C ASN A 15 3.13 -2.01 7.77
N GLU A 16 3.41 -2.15 6.47
CA GLU A 16 3.02 -1.15 5.46
C GLU A 16 1.49 -1.03 5.34
N LEU A 17 0.76 -2.15 5.28
CA LEU A 17 -0.71 -2.15 5.30
C LEU A 17 -1.27 -1.44 6.54
N LYS A 18 -0.69 -1.69 7.71
CA LYS A 18 -1.05 -0.99 8.94
C LYS A 18 -0.73 0.52 8.87
N ARG A 19 0.44 0.90 8.35
CA ARG A 19 0.87 2.30 8.18
C ARG A 19 -0.06 3.08 7.27
N ILE A 20 -0.56 2.45 6.21
CA ILE A 20 -1.49 3.11 5.27
C ILE A 20 -2.94 3.12 5.77
N GLY A 21 -3.24 2.47 6.90
CA GLY A 21 -4.58 2.42 7.48
C GLY A 21 -5.50 1.38 6.82
N TYR A 22 -4.94 0.40 6.13
CA TYR A 22 -5.71 -0.67 5.49
C TYR A 22 -6.51 -1.46 6.53
N LYS A 23 -7.81 -1.61 6.29
CA LYS A 23 -8.73 -2.36 7.16
C LYS A 23 -9.26 -3.58 6.37
N PRO A 24 -8.77 -4.80 6.65
CA PRO A 24 -9.34 -5.99 6.07
C PRO A 24 -10.81 -6.11 6.49
N ASN A 25 -11.65 -6.60 5.59
CA ASN A 25 -13.04 -6.95 5.89
C ASN A 25 -13.11 -8.24 6.72
N GLU A 26 -14.25 -8.52 7.38
CA GLU A 26 -14.38 -9.58 8.38
C GLU A 26 -13.98 -10.98 7.89
N ASN A 27 -14.06 -11.22 6.58
CA ASN A 27 -13.72 -12.49 5.95
C ASN A 27 -12.27 -12.54 5.41
N GLU A 28 -11.51 -11.45 5.46
CA GLU A 28 -10.17 -11.37 4.91
C GLU A 28 -9.08 -11.54 5.98
N SER A 29 -8.44 -12.71 5.96
CA SER A 29 -7.27 -12.98 6.79
C SER A 29 -5.97 -12.68 6.04
N LEU A 30 -5.28 -11.61 6.42
CA LEU A 30 -3.95 -11.28 5.90
C LEU A 30 -2.91 -12.37 6.19
N ALA A 31 -3.11 -13.17 7.24
CA ALA A 31 -2.20 -14.27 7.59
C ALA A 31 -2.15 -15.36 6.50
N ASN A 32 -3.28 -15.59 5.82
CA ASN A 32 -3.42 -16.66 4.83
C ASN A 32 -3.00 -16.23 3.41
N LYS A 33 -2.69 -14.94 3.19
CA LYS A 33 -2.25 -14.44 1.89
C LYS A 33 -0.83 -14.88 1.56
N SER A 34 -0.55 -15.08 0.27
CA SER A 34 0.82 -15.26 -0.22
C SER A 34 1.60 -13.94 -0.15
N LEU A 35 2.93 -13.99 -0.31
CA LEU A 35 3.74 -12.76 -0.41
C LEU A 35 3.29 -11.89 -1.57
N TYR A 36 3.03 -12.48 -2.74
CA TYR A 36 2.56 -11.77 -3.93
C TYR A 36 1.23 -11.05 -3.66
N ASP A 37 0.27 -11.74 -3.02
CA ASP A 37 -1.02 -11.14 -2.70
C ASP A 37 -0.86 -9.94 -1.74
N LEU A 38 0.05 -10.04 -0.77
CA LEU A 38 0.35 -8.93 0.14
C LEU A 38 1.00 -7.75 -0.58
N GLU A 39 1.90 -8.00 -1.54
CA GLU A 39 2.52 -6.94 -2.34
C GLU A 39 1.48 -6.22 -3.20
N MET A 40 0.62 -6.97 -3.87
CA MET A 40 -0.47 -6.40 -4.66
C MET A 40 -1.43 -5.59 -3.79
N LEU A 41 -1.78 -6.09 -2.60
CA LEU A 41 -2.65 -5.36 -1.67
C LEU A 41 -2.05 -4.01 -1.24
N VAL A 42 -0.75 -3.98 -0.92
CA VAL A 42 -0.04 -2.74 -0.56
C VAL A 42 -0.05 -1.76 -1.71
N ILE A 43 0.18 -2.22 -2.95
CA ILE A 43 0.15 -1.37 -4.15
C ILE A 43 -1.25 -0.79 -4.33
N THR A 44 -2.29 -1.63 -4.36
CA THR A 44 -3.68 -1.20 -4.53
C THR A 44 -4.09 -0.19 -3.47
N ALA A 45 -3.84 -0.48 -2.19
CA ALA A 45 -4.21 0.43 -1.10
C ALA A 45 -3.44 1.76 -1.14
N LYS A 46 -2.19 1.76 -1.63
CA LYS A 46 -1.44 3.01 -1.89
C LYS A 46 -2.00 3.78 -3.08
N CYS A 47 -2.42 3.09 -4.15
CA CYS A 47 -3.05 3.72 -5.30
C CYS A 47 -4.42 4.31 -4.94
N GLU A 48 -5.25 3.61 -4.16
CA GLU A 48 -6.55 4.14 -3.70
C GLU A 48 -6.37 5.38 -2.80
N ARG A 49 -5.41 5.33 -1.87
CA ARG A 49 -5.04 6.49 -1.06
C ARG A 49 -4.41 7.61 -1.91
N GLY A 50 -3.70 7.25 -2.97
CA GLY A 50 -3.07 8.16 -3.93
C GLY A 50 -4.06 8.78 -4.93
N ASN A 51 -5.18 8.12 -5.22
CA ASN A 51 -6.27 8.69 -6.00
C ASN A 51 -7.07 9.73 -5.20
N ASP A 52 -7.08 9.63 -3.86
CA ASP A 52 -7.51 10.74 -3.01
C ASP A 52 -6.51 11.94 -3.09
N ILE A 53 -5.26 11.64 -3.45
CA ILE A 53 -4.17 12.59 -3.78
C ILE A 53 -4.21 12.96 -5.29
N GLU A 54 -5.25 12.65 -6.07
CA GLU A 54 -5.45 13.33 -7.38
C GLU A 54 -5.68 14.85 -7.19
N THR A 55 -5.98 15.31 -5.96
CA THR A 55 -5.88 16.74 -5.60
C THR A 55 -4.44 17.30 -5.62
N TYR A 56 -3.41 16.47 -5.65
CA TYR A 56 -2.01 16.91 -5.67
C TYR A 56 -1.47 17.09 -7.09
N ASN A 57 -1.95 16.32 -8.06
CA ASN A 57 -1.54 16.49 -9.46
C ASN A 57 -2.23 17.69 -10.14
N VAL A 58 -3.43 18.08 -9.70
CA VAL A 58 -4.06 19.36 -10.10
C VAL A 58 -3.20 20.58 -9.71
N ARG A 59 -2.35 20.47 -8.68
CA ARG A 59 -1.43 21.56 -8.29
C ARG A 59 -0.15 21.65 -9.13
N MET A 60 0.28 20.56 -9.78
CA MET A 60 1.42 20.63 -10.72
C MET A 60 1.01 21.26 -12.06
N GLU A 61 -0.20 20.99 -12.54
CA GLU A 61 -0.67 21.57 -13.81
C GLU A 61 -0.97 23.09 -13.70
N ILE A 62 -1.34 23.60 -12.52
CA ILE A 62 -1.58 25.04 -12.31
C ILE A 62 -0.27 25.86 -12.27
N GLU A 63 0.85 25.27 -11.87
CA GLU A 63 2.17 25.96 -11.88
C GLU A 63 2.83 25.95 -13.28
N GLU A 64 2.49 25.01 -14.16
CA GLU A 64 2.99 24.99 -15.56
C GLU A 64 2.23 25.92 -16.52
N GLU A 65 0.99 26.35 -16.21
CA GLU A 65 0.22 27.30 -17.04
C GLU A 65 0.56 28.78 -16.77
N ALA A 66 1.40 29.07 -15.78
CA ALA A 66 1.77 30.43 -15.36
C ALA A 66 3.17 30.87 -15.83
N GLU A 67 3.84 30.10 -16.69
CA GLU A 67 5.15 30.44 -17.29
C GLU A 67 5.05 30.89 -18.75
#